data_AF-A0A2E8LA98-F1
#
_entry.id   AF-A0A2E8LA98-F1
#
_cell.length_a   1.000
_cell.length_b   1.000
_cell.length_c   1.000
_cell.angle_alpha   90.00
_cell.angle_beta   90.00
_cell.angle_gamma   90.00
#
_symmetry.space_group_name_H-M   'P 1'
#
loop_
_entity.id
_entity.type
_entity.pdbx_description
1 polymer ?
#
loop_
_entity_poly.entity_id
_entity_poly.type
_entity_poly.pdbx_seq_one_letter_code
_entity_poly.pdbx_strand_id
1 'polypeptide(L)'
;MCGIIAVVRRPSTRATPTSHSVLDLVAGQAALLVSGPDVTDTIAAVGAHLAEADALLRGVPGLRLLLAEPSLGPALVHHCDELLAAVEQEEQRLEQDGNLSTKQLEARNQALIAVRDGVWAITRDRLRAAEVVSRLNGGAMHTGSLEAFLSIHQALSAIDRLEVRGRDSAGL
;
A
#
# COMPACT_ATOMS: atom_id res chain seq x y z
N MET A 1 12.00 -19.22 -20.83
CA MET A 1 12.61 -17.87 -20.75
C MET A 1 13.03 -17.66 -19.31
N CYS A 2 14.32 -17.57 -19.01
CA CYS A 2 14.81 -17.30 -17.66
C CYS A 2 14.63 -15.81 -17.35
N GLY A 3 13.95 -15.47 -16.25
CA GLY A 3 13.85 -14.09 -15.79
C GLY A 3 15.10 -13.69 -15.02
N ILE A 4 15.63 -12.49 -15.26
CA ILE A 4 16.69 -11.88 -14.45
C ILE A 4 16.07 -10.70 -13.71
N ILE A 5 16.30 -10.63 -12.40
CA ILE A 5 15.92 -9.48 -11.58
C ILE A 5 17.20 -8.83 -11.06
N ALA A 6 17.43 -7.57 -11.44
CA ALA A 6 18.52 -6.76 -10.93
C ALA A 6 17.96 -5.59 -10.12
N VAL A 7 18.30 -5.51 -8.83
CA VAL A 7 17.95 -4.38 -7.97
C VAL A 7 19.18 -3.50 -7.78
N VAL A 8 19.23 -2.39 -8.51
CA VAL A 8 20.26 -1.36 -8.33
C VAL A 8 19.69 -0.25 -7.45
N ARG A 9 20.22 -0.11 -6.24
CA ARG A 9 19.78 0.93 -5.29
C ARG A 9 20.75 2.10 -5.28
N ARG A 10 20.20 3.31 -5.39
CA ARG A 10 20.89 4.55 -5.02
C ARG A 10 20.56 4.88 -3.56
N PRO A 11 21.53 5.31 -2.73
CA PRO A 11 21.24 5.77 -1.37
C PRO A 11 20.12 6.81 -1.38
N SER A 12 19.13 6.62 -0.50
CA SER A 12 18.00 7.54 -0.46
C SER A 12 18.40 8.86 0.18
N THR A 13 18.09 9.97 -0.48
CA THR A 13 18.30 11.33 0.03
C THR A 13 17.02 11.96 0.60
N ARG A 14 15.87 11.27 0.47
CA ARG A 14 14.59 11.75 0.99
C ARG A 14 14.58 11.65 2.52
N ALA A 15 14.10 12.69 3.18
CA ALA A 15 13.91 12.69 4.63
C ALA A 15 12.93 11.58 5.05
N THR A 16 13.13 11.04 6.25
CA THR A 16 12.17 10.10 6.84
C THR A 16 10.89 10.87 7.17
N PRO A 17 9.71 10.45 6.66
CA PRO A 17 8.45 11.10 6.99
C PRO A 17 8.12 10.91 8.48
N THR A 18 7.15 11.67 8.99
CA THR A 18 6.65 11.51 10.35
C THR A 18 5.42 10.61 10.37
N SER A 19 5.16 9.93 11.50
CA SER A 19 3.95 9.10 11.66
C SER A 19 2.68 9.91 11.40
N HIS A 20 2.64 11.16 11.88
CA HIS A 20 1.50 12.08 11.66
C HIS A 20 1.27 12.36 10.17
N SER A 21 2.33 12.64 9.40
CA SER A 21 2.20 12.92 7.95
C SER A 21 1.61 11.74 7.16
N VAL A 22 1.76 10.52 7.66
CA VAL A 22 1.16 9.32 7.05
C VAL A 22 -0.25 9.09 7.58
N LEU A 23 -0.45 9.21 8.90
CA LEU A 23 -1.75 8.96 9.54
C LEU A 23 -2.81 9.97 9.10
N ASP A 24 -2.47 11.23 8.90
CA ASP A 24 -3.41 12.26 8.46
C ASP A 24 -4.01 11.96 7.08
N LEU A 25 -3.31 11.18 6.26
CA LEU A 25 -3.79 10.78 4.93
C LEU A 25 -4.76 9.59 4.98
N VAL A 26 -4.75 8.79 6.05
CA VAL A 26 -5.54 7.54 6.12
C VAL A 26 -6.62 7.56 7.19
N ALA A 27 -6.40 8.26 8.29
CA ALA A 27 -7.30 8.28 9.44
C ALA A 27 -8.62 8.96 9.06
N GLY A 28 -9.74 8.33 9.45
CA GLY A 28 -11.09 8.87 9.23
C GLY A 28 -11.57 8.88 7.77
N GLN A 29 -10.74 8.47 6.80
CA GLN A 29 -11.12 8.44 5.38
C GLN A 29 -12.33 7.53 5.13
N ALA A 30 -12.46 6.41 5.86
CA ALA A 30 -13.58 5.49 5.74
C ALA A 30 -14.95 6.17 5.98
N ALA A 31 -15.02 7.14 6.89
CA ALA A 31 -16.25 7.88 7.17
C ALA A 31 -16.68 8.79 6.01
N LEU A 32 -15.75 9.15 5.10
CA LEU A 32 -16.04 9.96 3.92
C LEU A 32 -16.70 9.16 2.80
N LEU A 33 -16.54 7.82 2.77
CA LEU A 33 -17.23 6.96 1.81
C LEU A 33 -18.75 6.82 2.10
N VAL A 34 -19.27 7.49 3.13
CA VAL A 34 -20.70 7.49 3.46
C VAL A 34 -21.45 8.44 2.52
N SER A 35 -22.59 7.96 2.00
CA SER A 35 -23.32 8.51 0.86
C SER A 35 -23.48 10.04 0.82
N GLY A 36 -23.19 10.62 -0.34
CA GLY A 36 -23.44 12.02 -0.70
C GLY A 36 -23.55 12.16 -2.23
N PRO A 37 -23.97 13.32 -2.76
CA PRO A 37 -24.14 13.51 -4.21
C PRO A 37 -22.84 13.33 -5.01
N ASP A 38 -21.68 13.62 -4.40
CA ASP A 38 -20.34 13.59 -5.02
C ASP A 38 -19.49 12.38 -4.56
N VAL A 39 -20.15 11.27 -4.24
CA VAL A 39 -19.49 10.08 -3.67
C VAL A 39 -18.41 9.48 -4.59
N THR A 40 -18.54 9.54 -5.93
CA THR A 40 -17.48 9.06 -6.86
C THR A 40 -16.19 9.86 -6.68
N ASP A 41 -16.30 11.19 -6.64
CA ASP A 41 -15.13 12.08 -6.49
C ASP A 41 -14.53 11.94 -5.09
N THR A 42 -15.37 11.70 -4.09
CA THR A 42 -14.94 11.42 -2.72
C THR A 42 -14.11 10.14 -2.63
N ILE A 43 -14.57 9.04 -3.25
CA ILE A 43 -13.82 7.78 -3.30
C ILE A 43 -12.50 7.97 -4.06
N ALA A 44 -12.52 8.72 -5.16
CA ALA A 44 -11.30 9.03 -5.90
C ALA A 44 -10.29 9.84 -5.06
N ALA A 45 -10.76 10.80 -4.27
CA ALA A 45 -9.92 11.57 -3.34
C ALA A 45 -9.31 10.68 -2.24
N VAL A 46 -10.10 9.75 -1.67
CA VAL A 46 -9.57 8.75 -0.72
C VAL A 46 -8.49 7.89 -1.35
N GLY A 47 -8.70 7.42 -2.60
CA GLY A 47 -7.70 6.69 -3.35
C GLY A 47 -6.40 7.48 -3.56
N ALA A 48 -6.52 8.79 -3.83
CA ALA A 48 -5.37 9.69 -3.95
C ALA A 48 -4.60 9.85 -2.63
N HIS A 49 -5.30 9.99 -1.49
CA HIS A 49 -4.65 10.06 -0.18
C HIS A 49 -3.92 8.76 0.16
N LEU A 50 -4.49 7.59 -0.15
CA LEU A 50 -3.82 6.29 0.03
C LEU A 50 -2.58 6.16 -0.85
N ALA A 51 -2.63 6.64 -2.09
CA ALA A 51 -1.48 6.66 -2.99
C ALA A 51 -0.36 7.59 -2.47
N GLU A 52 -0.72 8.72 -1.85
CA GLU A 52 0.23 9.61 -1.20
C GLU A 52 0.86 8.97 0.05
N ALA A 53 0.06 8.30 0.89
CA ALA A 53 0.54 7.55 2.04
C ALA A 53 1.51 6.43 1.61
N ASP A 54 1.18 5.67 0.56
CA ASP A 54 2.09 4.68 -0.05
C ASP A 54 3.40 5.33 -0.51
N ALA A 55 3.34 6.48 -1.17
CA ALA A 55 4.52 7.21 -1.63
C ALA A 55 5.42 7.65 -0.46
N LEU A 56 4.84 8.13 0.65
CA LEU A 56 5.59 8.46 1.86
C LEU A 56 6.26 7.22 2.47
N LEU A 57 5.57 6.09 2.49
CA LEU A 57 6.07 4.82 3.03
C LEU A 57 7.04 4.08 2.10
N ARG A 58 7.23 4.56 0.86
CA ARG A 58 8.04 3.86 -0.14
C ARG A 58 9.54 3.95 0.15
N GLY A 59 10.21 2.80 0.06
CA GLY A 59 11.66 2.69 0.10
C GLY A 59 12.24 2.82 1.51
N VAL A 60 13.55 3.10 1.58
CA VAL A 60 14.31 3.13 2.84
C VAL A 60 13.77 4.14 3.87
N PRO A 61 13.37 5.38 3.51
CA PRO A 61 12.85 6.32 4.51
C PRO A 61 11.55 5.84 5.16
N GLY A 62 10.61 5.31 4.38
CA GLY A 62 9.37 4.75 4.94
C GLY A 62 9.61 3.49 5.77
N LEU A 63 10.54 2.63 5.34
CA LEU A 63 10.99 1.48 6.14
C LEU A 63 11.58 1.93 7.48
N ARG A 64 12.44 2.96 7.50
CA ARG A 64 13.01 3.50 8.74
C ARG A 64 11.92 4.00 9.68
N LEU A 65 10.93 4.73 9.17
CA LEU A 65 9.78 5.17 9.96
C LEU A 65 9.04 3.96 10.58
N LEU A 66 8.66 2.98 9.77
CA LEU A 66 7.91 1.81 10.22
C LEU A 66 8.66 0.98 11.29
N LEU A 67 9.99 0.91 11.21
CA LEU A 67 10.81 0.21 12.19
C LEU A 67 11.06 1.05 13.45
N ALA A 68 11.09 2.38 13.34
CA ALA A 68 11.29 3.29 14.46
C ALA A 68 10.01 3.48 15.30
N GLU A 69 8.83 3.34 14.70
CA GLU A 69 7.53 3.61 15.31
C GLU A 69 6.63 2.36 15.29
N PRO A 70 6.78 1.42 16.25
CA PRO A 70 6.08 0.13 16.22
C PRO A 70 4.54 0.24 16.26
N SER A 71 3.98 1.34 16.76
CA SER A 71 2.53 1.59 16.81
C SER A 71 1.94 1.99 15.46
N LEU A 72 2.76 2.48 14.52
CA LEU A 72 2.28 2.98 13.23
C LEU A 72 1.70 1.84 12.37
N GLY A 73 2.32 0.66 12.38
CA GLY A 73 1.84 -0.50 11.64
C GLY A 73 0.41 -0.92 12.01
N PRO A 74 0.13 -1.21 13.30
CA PRO A 74 -1.22 -1.52 13.76
C PRO A 74 -2.26 -0.41 13.48
N ALA A 75 -1.88 0.87 13.61
CA ALA A 75 -2.76 1.98 13.29
C ALA A 75 -3.12 2.05 11.80
N LEU A 76 -2.14 1.82 10.91
CA LEU A 76 -2.37 1.75 9.47
C LEU A 76 -3.28 0.56 9.10
N VAL A 77 -3.07 -0.61 9.72
CA VAL A 77 -3.94 -1.78 9.51
C VAL A 77 -5.37 -1.45 9.92
N HIS A 78 -5.57 -0.87 11.10
CA HIS A 78 -6.89 -0.48 11.59
C HIS A 78 -7.65 0.41 10.59
N HIS A 79 -7.03 1.50 10.11
CA HIS A 79 -7.69 2.39 9.15
C HIS A 79 -7.88 1.77 7.76
N CYS A 80 -6.96 0.89 7.34
CA CYS A 80 -7.12 0.13 6.10
C CYS A 80 -8.32 -0.83 6.17
N ASP A 81 -8.53 -1.48 7.32
CA ASP A 81 -9.66 -2.38 7.54
C ASP A 81 -11.00 -1.62 7.54
N GLU A 82 -11.04 -0.44 8.18
CA GLU A 82 -12.21 0.46 8.12
C GLU A 82 -12.55 0.86 6.67
N LEU A 83 -11.52 1.18 5.87
CA LEU A 83 -11.68 1.53 4.46
C LEU A 83 -12.22 0.36 3.62
N LEU A 84 -11.69 -0.84 3.83
CA LEU A 84 -12.18 -2.03 3.12
C LEU A 84 -13.63 -2.35 3.46
N ALA A 85 -14.03 -2.21 4.72
CA ALA A 85 -15.41 -2.37 5.14
C ALA A 85 -16.34 -1.32 4.49
N ALA A 86 -15.90 -0.07 4.40
CA ALA A 86 -16.66 0.99 3.73
C ALA A 86 -16.79 0.76 2.21
N VAL A 87 -15.71 0.27 1.56
CA VAL A 87 -15.74 -0.12 0.14
C VAL A 87 -16.74 -1.25 -0.10
N GLU A 88 -16.74 -2.29 0.74
CA GLU A 88 -17.68 -3.41 0.62
C GLU A 88 -19.14 -2.96 0.77
N GLN A 89 -19.42 -2.07 1.73
CA GLN A 89 -20.76 -1.49 1.90
C GLN A 89 -21.21 -0.71 0.66
N GLU A 90 -20.29 0.04 0.03
CA GLU A 90 -20.59 0.81 -1.17
C GLU A 90 -20.81 -0.09 -2.38
N GLU A 91 -20.02 -1.15 -2.56
CA GLU A 91 -20.22 -2.15 -3.60
C GLU A 91 -21.61 -2.82 -3.47
N GLN A 92 -22.00 -3.23 -2.26
CA GLN A 92 -23.33 -3.80 -1.99
C GLN A 92 -24.48 -2.83 -2.32
N ARG A 93 -24.29 -1.52 -2.09
CA ARG A 93 -25.28 -0.50 -2.49
C ARG A 93 -25.39 -0.37 -3.99
N LEU A 94 -24.26 -0.35 -4.71
CA LEU A 94 -24.25 -0.26 -6.18
C LEU A 94 -24.92 -1.46 -6.85
N GLU A 95 -24.82 -2.65 -6.25
CA GLU A 95 -25.54 -3.84 -6.71
C GLU A 95 -27.06 -3.73 -6.53
N GLN A 96 -27.52 -2.99 -5.52
CA GLN A 96 -28.94 -2.78 -5.22
C GLN A 96 -29.53 -1.59 -6.00
N ASP A 97 -28.74 -0.52 -6.20
CA ASP A 97 -29.15 0.70 -6.87
C ASP A 97 -28.82 0.68 -8.37
N GLY A 98 -29.76 0.17 -9.17
CA GLY A 98 -29.66 0.12 -10.64
C GLY A 98 -29.85 1.45 -11.37
N ASN A 99 -29.76 2.60 -10.68
CA ASN A 99 -30.10 3.92 -11.21
C ASN A 99 -28.92 4.65 -11.90
N LEU A 100 -27.71 4.12 -11.83
CA LEU A 100 -26.54 4.72 -12.46
C LEU A 100 -26.46 4.34 -13.95
N SER A 101 -26.06 5.30 -14.79
CA SER A 101 -25.65 4.97 -16.16
C SER A 101 -24.37 4.13 -16.15
N THR A 102 -24.14 3.37 -17.22
CA THR A 102 -22.93 2.54 -17.39
C THR A 102 -21.64 3.33 -17.14
N LYS A 103 -21.55 4.56 -17.66
CA LYS A 103 -20.38 5.42 -17.47
C LYS A 103 -20.17 5.81 -16.00
N GLN A 104 -21.24 6.09 -15.27
CA GLN A 104 -21.16 6.42 -13.84
C GLN A 104 -20.75 5.20 -13.01
N LEU A 105 -21.28 4.02 -13.34
CA LEU A 105 -20.93 2.77 -12.69
C LEU A 105 -19.45 2.42 -12.92
N GLU A 106 -18.96 2.54 -14.16
CA GLU A 106 -17.55 2.34 -14.48
C GLU A 106 -16.64 3.29 -13.71
N ALA A 107 -16.97 4.59 -13.69
CA ALA A 107 -16.19 5.58 -12.93
C ALA A 107 -16.17 5.27 -11.42
N ARG A 108 -17.31 4.86 -10.86
CA ARG A 108 -17.40 4.46 -9.46
C ARG A 108 -16.56 3.22 -9.15
N ASN A 109 -16.65 2.19 -9.99
CA ASN A 109 -15.88 0.97 -9.82
C ASN A 109 -14.37 1.23 -9.92
N GLN A 110 -13.93 2.06 -10.87
CA GLN A 110 -12.53 2.47 -10.97
C GLN A 110 -12.03 3.18 -9.70
N ALA A 111 -12.85 4.05 -9.11
CA ALA A 111 -12.51 4.72 -7.87
C ALA A 111 -12.38 3.72 -6.69
N LEU A 112 -13.30 2.75 -6.57
CA LEU A 112 -13.25 1.71 -5.53
C LEU A 112 -12.02 0.81 -5.69
N ILE A 113 -11.67 0.43 -6.93
CA ILE A 113 -10.45 -0.32 -7.25
C ILE A 113 -9.22 0.47 -6.78
N ALA A 114 -9.15 1.78 -7.05
CA ALA A 114 -8.02 2.60 -6.62
C ALA A 114 -7.84 2.63 -5.08
N VAL A 115 -8.95 2.62 -4.32
CA VAL A 115 -8.90 2.49 -2.86
C VAL A 115 -8.36 1.12 -2.44
N ARG A 116 -8.86 0.03 -3.04
CA ARG A 116 -8.38 -1.34 -2.76
C ARG A 116 -6.89 -1.49 -3.09
N ASP A 117 -6.43 -0.94 -4.20
CA ASP A 117 -5.03 -0.94 -4.61
C ASP A 117 -4.16 -0.16 -3.61
N GLY A 118 -4.62 1.00 -3.14
CA GLY A 118 -3.95 1.79 -2.11
C GLY A 118 -3.80 1.03 -0.79
N VAL A 119 -4.89 0.42 -0.31
CA VAL A 119 -4.88 -0.44 0.89
C VAL A 119 -3.91 -1.61 0.71
N TRP A 120 -3.93 -2.27 -0.45
CA TRP A 120 -3.03 -3.37 -0.74
C TRP A 120 -1.57 -2.92 -0.74
N ALA A 121 -1.26 -1.79 -1.36
CA ALA A 121 0.10 -1.24 -1.38
C ALA A 121 0.62 -0.98 0.04
N ILE A 122 -0.18 -0.36 0.91
CA ILE A 122 0.21 -0.09 2.30
C ILE A 122 0.39 -1.41 3.07
N THR A 123 -0.63 -2.27 3.10
CA THR A 123 -0.66 -3.45 3.97
C THR A 123 0.24 -4.58 3.47
N ARG A 124 0.16 -4.91 2.18
CA ARG A 124 0.84 -6.09 1.59
C ARG A 124 2.22 -5.78 1.03
N ASP A 125 2.50 -4.54 0.65
CA ASP A 125 3.83 -4.17 0.16
C ASP A 125 4.66 -3.42 1.21
N ARG A 126 4.13 -2.40 1.90
CA ARG A 126 4.93 -1.59 2.85
C ARG A 126 5.08 -2.24 4.21
N LEU A 127 3.98 -2.59 4.86
CA LEU A 127 4.02 -3.20 6.19
C LEU A 127 4.70 -4.57 6.17
N ARG A 128 4.38 -5.40 5.16
CA ARG A 128 5.06 -6.69 4.96
C ARG A 128 6.57 -6.55 4.74
N ALA A 129 7.01 -5.55 3.97
CA ALA A 129 8.43 -5.30 3.79
C ALA A 129 9.12 -4.94 5.11
N ALA A 130 8.48 -4.11 5.93
CA ALA A 130 9.00 -3.76 7.26
C ALA A 130 9.11 -4.97 8.19
N GLU A 131 8.08 -5.84 8.20
CA GLU A 131 8.10 -7.07 8.98
C GLU A 131 9.24 -8.01 8.55
N VAL A 132 9.36 -8.28 7.25
CA VAL A 132 10.38 -9.19 6.71
C VAL A 132 11.78 -8.65 6.95
N VAL A 133 12.00 -7.36 6.69
CA VAL A 133 13.32 -6.74 6.91
C VAL A 133 13.67 -6.69 8.39
N SER A 134 12.71 -6.41 9.27
CA SER A 134 12.92 -6.46 10.73
C SER A 134 13.42 -7.83 11.18
N ARG A 135 12.77 -8.90 10.69
CA ARG A 135 13.15 -10.29 10.98
C ARG A 135 14.53 -10.65 10.46
N LEU A 136 14.86 -10.26 9.22
CA LEU A 136 16.16 -10.54 8.61
C LEU A 136 17.32 -9.81 9.33
N ASN A 137 17.03 -8.63 9.87
CA ASN A 137 18.01 -7.77 10.52
C ASN A 137 18.25 -8.13 12.00
N GLY A 138 17.52 -9.11 12.56
CA GLY A 138 17.71 -9.57 13.94
C GLY A 138 17.53 -8.47 15.00
N GLY A 139 16.81 -7.39 14.69
CA GLY A 139 16.62 -6.22 15.56
C GLY A 139 17.75 -5.18 15.56
N ALA A 140 18.82 -5.36 14.79
CA ALA A 140 20.00 -4.49 14.84
C ALA A 140 19.93 -3.34 13.83
N MET A 141 19.57 -2.12 14.25
CA MET A 141 19.29 -0.96 13.34
C MET A 141 20.55 -0.34 12.71
N HIS A 142 21.28 -1.08 11.85
CA HIS A 142 22.40 -0.53 11.08
C HIS A 142 21.89 -0.06 9.71
N THR A 143 22.14 1.20 9.36
CA THR A 143 21.61 1.80 8.13
C THR A 143 21.99 1.05 6.85
N GLY A 144 23.24 0.58 6.74
CA GLY A 144 23.71 -0.18 5.57
C GLY A 144 23.03 -1.54 5.43
N SER A 145 22.73 -2.21 6.54
CA SER A 145 22.03 -3.50 6.55
C SER A 145 20.59 -3.37 6.08
N LEU A 146 19.89 -2.31 6.48
CA LEU A 146 18.50 -2.07 6.08
C LEU A 146 18.32 -1.92 4.56
N GLU A 147 19.23 -1.20 3.91
CA GLU A 147 19.16 -0.99 2.45
C GLU A 147 19.39 -2.29 1.69
N ALA A 148 20.33 -3.11 2.14
CA ALA A 148 20.63 -4.42 1.57
C ALA A 148 19.44 -5.39 1.76
N PHE A 149 18.91 -5.51 2.98
CA PHE A 149 17.77 -6.38 3.25
C PHE A 149 16.50 -5.94 2.51
N LEU A 150 16.27 -4.64 2.35
CA LEU A 150 15.16 -4.17 1.54
C LEU A 150 15.35 -4.53 0.06
N SER A 151 16.57 -4.44 -0.48
CA SER A 151 16.84 -4.88 -1.86
C SER A 151 16.63 -6.38 -2.04
N ILE A 152 17.08 -7.21 -1.09
CA ILE A 152 16.85 -8.66 -1.09
C ILE A 152 15.35 -8.96 -1.07
N HIS A 153 14.60 -8.32 -0.16
CA HIS A 153 13.16 -8.50 -0.05
C HIS A 153 12.42 -8.11 -1.36
N GLN A 154 12.83 -7.01 -2.00
CA GLN A 154 12.24 -6.58 -3.27
C GLN A 154 12.53 -7.57 -4.39
N ALA A 155 13.74 -8.11 -4.43
CA ALA A 155 14.14 -9.05 -5.46
C ALA A 155 13.39 -10.39 -5.31
N LEU A 156 13.27 -10.91 -4.08
CA LEU A 156 12.48 -12.11 -3.79
C LEU A 156 10.99 -11.90 -4.05
N SER A 157 10.41 -10.77 -3.62
CA SER A 157 9.01 -10.43 -3.91
C SER A 157 8.73 -10.33 -5.42
N ALA A 158 9.71 -9.89 -6.20
CA ALA A 158 9.60 -9.86 -7.66
C ALA A 158 9.68 -11.25 -8.28
N ILE A 159 10.51 -12.16 -7.73
CA ILE A 159 10.56 -13.57 -8.13
C ILE A 159 9.22 -14.25 -7.86
N ASP A 160 8.65 -14.12 -6.66
CA ASP A 160 7.36 -14.73 -6.30
C ASP A 160 6.26 -14.31 -7.30
N ARG A 161 6.23 -13.04 -7.70
CA ARG A 161 5.26 -12.52 -8.69
C ARG A 161 5.50 -13.06 -10.11
N LEU A 162 6.71 -13.48 -10.45
CA LEU A 162 7.04 -14.12 -11.73
C LEU A 162 6.75 -15.62 -11.74
N GLU A 163 6.96 -16.30 -10.62
CA GLU A 163 6.70 -17.74 -10.46
C GLU A 163 5.22 -18.07 -10.66
N VAL A 164 4.33 -17.21 -10.15
CA VAL A 164 2.88 -17.31 -10.36
C VAL A 164 2.48 -17.22 -11.86
N ARG A 165 3.37 -16.74 -12.74
CA ARG A 165 3.14 -16.62 -14.19
C ARG A 165 3.76 -17.78 -15.01
N GLY A 166 4.15 -18.88 -14.37
CA GLY A 166 4.66 -20.08 -15.06
C GLY A 166 6.05 -19.92 -15.66
N ARG A 167 6.91 -19.11 -15.03
CA ARG A 167 8.33 -19.00 -15.41
C ARG A 167 9.16 -19.86 -14.47
N ASP A 168 9.52 -21.05 -14.92
CA ASP A 168 10.14 -22.12 -14.12
C ASP A 168 11.58 -21.82 -13.63
N SER A 169 12.10 -20.61 -13.85
CA SER A 169 13.42 -20.18 -13.33
C SER A 169 13.59 -18.66 -13.33
N ALA A 170 13.91 -18.10 -12.16
CA ALA A 170 14.38 -16.73 -12.00
C ALA A 170 15.62 -16.72 -11.09
N GLY A 171 16.68 -16.01 -11.51
CA GLY A 171 17.90 -15.82 -10.73
C GLY A 171 17.96 -14.45 -10.08
N LEU A 172 18.64 -14.38 -8.92
CA LEU A 172 19.11 -13.14 -8.28
C LEU A 172 20.60 -12.95 -8.53
#